data_AF-A0A938AU31-F1
#
_entry.id   AF-A0A938AU31-F1
#
_cell.length_a   1.000
_cell.length_b   1.000
_cell.length_c   1.000
_cell.angle_alpha   90.00
_cell.angle_beta   90.00
_cell.angle_gamma   90.00
#
_symmetry.space_group_name_H-M   'P 1'
#
loop_
_entity.id
_entity.type
_entity.pdbx_description
1 polymer ?
#
loop_
_entity_poly.entity_id
_entity_poly.type
_entity_poly.pdbx_seq_one_letter_code
_entity_poly.pdbx_strand_id
1 'polypeptide(L)'
;MERQQEKREAVDDQERARQMRVSRKWFLASLGGVAAALVGLQRLFVAGSGSSPTGGRGVQRLKAGGLFPVRTVDDVPDETLEQWVIEVDGMVATPLRIDHAAWSALPRFEVTVDFPCVEGWTVQDVPWAGVRPMELISRAGPAPAATHAIFHAYDGPYVDCLPLEQLQEPHSILADTLDGDRLPPDHGGPVRLVVPSQLAYKSVRFVRRIELTDGMVEGYWEERGYPADAPVTVRGGTGSGVGS
;
A
#
# COMPACT_ATOMS: atom_id res chain seq x y z
N MET A 1 -16.72 59.02 -24.21
CA MET A 1 -17.29 57.76 -24.73
C MET A 1 -16.24 56.65 -24.61
N GLU A 2 -15.04 56.86 -25.13
CA GLU A 2 -13.91 55.90 -25.11
C GLU A 2 -13.44 55.47 -23.69
N ARG A 3 -13.24 56.41 -22.76
CA ARG A 3 -12.85 56.09 -21.36
C ARG A 3 -13.89 55.31 -20.54
N GLN A 4 -15.15 55.27 -20.98
CA GLN A 4 -16.21 54.49 -20.34
C GLN A 4 -16.21 53.04 -20.87
N GLN A 5 -15.67 52.81 -22.05
CA GLN A 5 -15.55 51.50 -22.67
C GLN A 5 -14.31 50.76 -22.16
N GLU A 6 -13.16 51.44 -22.05
CA GLU A 6 -11.93 50.89 -21.43
C GLU A 6 -12.15 50.50 -19.96
N LYS A 7 -12.94 51.29 -19.21
CA LYS A 7 -13.31 50.95 -17.83
C LYS A 7 -14.26 49.74 -17.73
N ARG A 8 -15.05 49.46 -18.76
CA ARG A 8 -15.96 48.30 -18.78
C ARG A 8 -15.21 47.04 -19.18
N GLU A 9 -14.29 47.13 -20.15
CA GLU A 9 -13.45 46.00 -20.57
C GLU A 9 -12.46 45.59 -19.47
N ALA A 10 -11.86 46.54 -18.76
CA ALA A 10 -10.98 46.23 -17.62
C ALA A 10 -11.72 45.60 -16.42
N VAL A 11 -13.00 45.93 -16.21
CA VAL A 11 -13.82 45.31 -15.16
C VAL A 11 -14.26 43.90 -15.58
N ASP A 12 -14.59 43.69 -16.85
CA ASP A 12 -14.94 42.35 -17.39
C ASP A 12 -13.74 41.39 -17.36
N ASP A 13 -12.53 41.87 -17.69
CA ASP A 13 -11.30 41.07 -17.58
C ASP A 13 -10.91 40.78 -16.13
N GLN A 14 -11.14 41.72 -15.21
CA GLN A 14 -10.90 41.52 -13.78
C GLN A 14 -11.92 40.55 -13.16
N GLU A 15 -13.17 40.49 -13.65
CA GLU A 15 -14.17 39.49 -13.26
C GLU A 15 -13.87 38.09 -13.82
N ARG A 16 -13.42 37.99 -15.08
CA ARG A 16 -13.00 36.70 -15.69
C ARG A 16 -11.76 36.12 -15.02
N ALA A 17 -10.78 36.94 -14.65
CA ALA A 17 -9.60 36.52 -13.91
C ALA A 17 -9.91 36.08 -12.47
N ARG A 18 -10.99 36.62 -11.87
CA ARG A 18 -11.48 36.23 -10.54
C ARG A 18 -12.29 34.92 -10.58
N GLN A 19 -12.96 34.63 -11.69
CA GLN A 19 -13.67 33.35 -11.91
C GLN A 19 -12.72 32.16 -12.22
N MET A 20 -11.47 32.40 -12.64
CA MET A 20 -10.50 31.32 -12.93
C MET A 20 -9.56 30.95 -11.76
N ARG A 21 -9.77 31.47 -10.55
CA ARG A 21 -8.95 31.16 -9.36
C ARG A 21 -9.78 30.88 -8.11
N VAL A 22 -10.74 29.94 -8.17
CA VAL A 22 -11.24 29.27 -6.95
C VAL A 22 -11.47 27.77 -7.24
N SER A 23 -10.90 26.97 -6.33
CA SER A 23 -10.68 25.52 -6.25
C SER A 23 -11.70 24.58 -6.94
N ARG A 24 -11.26 23.54 -7.66
CA ARG A 24 -10.97 22.18 -7.13
C ARG A 24 -11.91 21.78 -5.97
N LYS A 25 -12.70 20.74 -6.22
CA LYS A 25 -13.67 20.03 -5.36
C LYS A 25 -15.11 20.58 -5.43
N TRP A 26 -16.01 19.64 -5.73
CA TRP A 26 -17.48 19.69 -5.79
C TRP A 26 -18.13 20.05 -7.13
N PHE A 27 -18.10 19.08 -8.06
CA PHE A 27 -19.14 18.85 -9.08
C PHE A 27 -19.16 17.34 -9.36
N LEU A 28 -20.25 16.59 -9.40
CA LEU A 28 -21.56 16.65 -8.75
C LEU A 28 -22.20 15.30 -9.14
N ALA A 29 -22.61 14.52 -8.15
CA ALA A 29 -23.68 13.57 -8.36
C ALA A 29 -24.98 14.35 -8.56
N SER A 30 -25.78 14.03 -9.57
CA SER A 30 -27.24 13.78 -9.48
C SER A 30 -27.95 13.97 -10.82
N LEU A 31 -28.85 13.03 -11.12
CA LEU A 31 -30.24 13.19 -11.62
C LEU A 31 -30.69 11.83 -12.20
N GLY A 32 -31.83 11.21 -11.90
CA GLY A 32 -32.99 11.45 -11.01
C GLY A 32 -33.64 10.06 -10.80
N GLY A 33 -34.62 9.78 -9.93
CA GLY A 33 -35.77 10.57 -9.48
C GLY A 33 -37.04 9.75 -9.78
N VAL A 34 -37.84 9.50 -8.73
CA VAL A 34 -39.24 9.00 -8.68
C VAL A 34 -39.47 7.49 -8.41
N ALA A 35 -39.81 7.15 -7.15
CA ALA A 35 -41.15 6.64 -6.79
C ALA A 35 -41.25 6.47 -5.26
N ALA A 36 -42.31 7.05 -4.69
CA ALA A 36 -42.61 7.06 -3.27
C ALA A 36 -43.37 5.80 -2.82
N ALA A 37 -43.33 5.56 -1.49
CA ALA A 37 -44.23 4.78 -0.67
C ALA A 37 -44.17 3.23 -0.78
N LEU A 38 -43.52 2.61 0.21
CA LEU A 38 -44.11 1.55 1.04
C LEU A 38 -43.38 1.53 2.40
N VAL A 39 -43.97 2.20 3.38
CA VAL A 39 -43.72 1.97 4.80
C VAL A 39 -44.51 0.72 5.18
N GLY A 40 -43.85 -0.32 5.70
CA GLY A 40 -44.56 -1.38 6.41
C GLY A 40 -43.86 -2.73 6.46
N LEU A 41 -43.37 -3.06 7.66
CA LEU A 41 -43.33 -4.41 8.21
C LEU A 41 -42.14 -5.33 7.85
N GLN A 42 -41.03 -5.19 8.59
CA GLN A 42 -40.51 -6.30 9.42
C GLN A 42 -39.38 -5.80 10.34
N ARG A 43 -39.73 -5.51 11.59
CA ARG A 43 -38.81 -5.65 12.72
C ARG A 43 -39.30 -6.83 13.55
N LEU A 44 -38.67 -7.97 13.37
CA LEU A 44 -38.62 -9.07 14.35
C LEU A 44 -37.27 -9.79 14.18
N PHE A 45 -36.34 -9.40 15.04
CA PHE A 45 -35.26 -10.18 15.67
C PHE A 45 -34.68 -11.42 14.95
N VAL A 46 -33.40 -11.32 14.59
CA VAL A 46 -32.28 -12.19 15.03
C VAL A 46 -31.04 -11.27 14.97
N ALA A 47 -30.62 -10.71 16.10
CA ALA A 47 -29.59 -11.27 16.98
C ALA A 47 -28.25 -11.51 16.25
N GLY A 48 -27.33 -10.55 16.42
CA GLY A 48 -25.90 -10.81 16.52
C GLY A 48 -25.15 -11.24 15.27
N SER A 49 -24.69 -10.27 14.50
CA SER A 49 -23.34 -10.33 13.91
C SER A 49 -22.84 -8.90 13.75
N GLY A 50 -22.56 -8.25 14.88
CA GLY A 50 -21.53 -7.22 14.87
C GLY A 50 -20.24 -7.93 14.51
N SER A 51 -19.76 -7.77 13.27
CA SER A 51 -18.36 -8.02 12.96
C SER A 51 -17.58 -6.98 13.77
N SER A 52 -17.21 -7.40 14.97
CA SER A 52 -16.15 -6.73 15.71
C SER A 52 -14.90 -6.82 14.84
N PRO A 53 -14.07 -5.76 14.73
CA PRO A 53 -12.82 -5.86 14.01
C PRO A 53 -11.94 -6.84 14.77
N THR A 54 -11.85 -8.07 14.27
CA THR A 54 -10.91 -9.07 14.79
C THR A 54 -9.56 -8.77 14.20
N GLY A 55 -8.95 -7.69 14.71
CA GLY A 55 -7.52 -7.54 14.59
C GLY A 55 -6.86 -8.68 15.36
N GLY A 56 -6.47 -9.74 14.65
CA GLY A 56 -6.01 -10.99 15.27
C GLY A 56 -4.80 -10.79 16.18
N ARG A 57 -4.94 -11.07 17.48
CA ARG A 57 -3.80 -11.36 18.37
C ARG A 57 -3.51 -12.85 18.27
N GLY A 58 -2.69 -13.21 17.30
CA GLY A 58 -2.27 -14.59 17.03
C GLY A 58 -0.76 -14.75 17.09
N VAL A 59 -0.31 -15.99 17.05
CA VAL A 59 1.10 -16.35 16.88
C VAL A 59 1.16 -17.55 15.94
N GLN A 60 1.91 -17.42 14.84
CA GLN A 60 2.24 -18.55 13.97
C GLN A 60 3.56 -19.16 14.38
N ARG A 61 3.68 -20.49 14.30
CA ARG A 61 4.98 -21.17 14.42
C ARG A 61 5.56 -21.39 13.03
N LEU A 62 6.81 -20.94 12.83
CA LEU A 62 7.55 -21.22 11.60
C LEU A 62 8.20 -22.61 11.70
N LYS A 63 8.24 -23.34 10.59
CA LYS A 63 9.02 -24.55 10.32
C LYS A 63 10.52 -24.29 10.50
N ALA A 64 11.02 -23.15 10.02
CA ALA A 64 12.39 -22.69 10.30
C ALA A 64 12.66 -22.46 11.80
N GLY A 65 11.60 -22.32 12.60
CA GLY A 65 11.66 -22.15 14.05
C GLY A 65 11.20 -20.75 14.49
N GLY A 66 10.86 -20.64 15.77
CA GLY A 66 10.39 -19.39 16.35
C GLY A 66 8.87 -19.20 16.29
N LEU A 67 8.42 -18.13 16.95
CA LEU A 67 7.04 -17.71 17.05
C LEU A 67 6.91 -16.36 16.37
N PHE A 68 6.08 -16.27 15.34
CA PHE A 68 5.81 -15.05 14.60
C PHE A 68 4.48 -14.43 15.10
N PRO A 69 4.52 -13.35 15.89
CA PRO A 69 3.32 -12.68 16.35
C PRO A 69 2.55 -12.04 15.18
N VAL A 70 1.23 -12.14 15.23
CA VAL A 70 0.33 -11.42 14.32
C VAL A 70 0.05 -10.04 14.91
N ARG A 71 0.25 -9.02 14.08
CA ARG A 71 -0.09 -7.61 14.36
C ARG A 71 -0.79 -7.05 13.14
N THR A 72 -2.01 -6.57 13.33
CA THR A 72 -2.84 -6.06 12.25
C THR A 72 -3.44 -4.73 12.64
N VAL A 73 -3.46 -3.83 11.66
CA VAL A 73 -4.18 -2.56 11.72
C VAL A 73 -5.41 -2.62 10.82
N ASP A 74 -5.33 -3.42 9.75
CA ASP A 74 -6.43 -3.70 8.82
C ASP A 74 -7.19 -4.97 9.22
N ASP A 75 -8.43 -5.04 8.76
CA ASP A 75 -9.14 -6.31 8.68
C ASP A 75 -8.46 -7.20 7.62
N VAL A 76 -8.46 -8.51 7.85
CA VAL A 76 -7.89 -9.47 6.90
C VAL A 76 -8.79 -9.55 5.67
N PRO A 77 -8.30 -9.23 4.46
CA PRO A 77 -9.10 -9.33 3.24
C PRO A 77 -9.46 -10.78 2.95
N ASP A 78 -10.66 -11.01 2.44
CA ASP A 78 -11.07 -12.29 1.85
C ASP A 78 -10.64 -12.34 0.38
N GLU A 79 -9.33 -12.23 0.14
CA GLU A 79 -8.74 -12.24 -1.19
C GLU A 79 -7.62 -13.29 -1.29
N THR A 80 -7.69 -14.12 -2.33
CA THR A 80 -6.66 -15.11 -2.64
C THR A 80 -5.63 -14.53 -3.62
N LEU A 81 -4.43 -15.14 -3.66
CA LEU A 81 -3.39 -14.72 -4.61
C LEU A 81 -3.85 -14.84 -6.07
N GLU A 82 -4.76 -15.77 -6.37
CA GLU A 82 -5.36 -15.96 -7.70
C GLU A 82 -6.27 -14.82 -8.14
N GLN A 83 -6.90 -14.12 -7.19
CA GLN A 83 -7.78 -12.97 -7.45
C GLN A 83 -7.03 -11.64 -7.38
N TRP A 84 -5.92 -11.64 -6.66
CA TRP A 84 -5.10 -10.47 -6.38
C TRP A 84 -4.46 -9.88 -7.64
N VAL A 85 -4.41 -8.56 -7.65
CA VAL A 85 -3.77 -7.76 -8.70
C VAL A 85 -2.99 -6.63 -8.04
N ILE A 86 -1.78 -6.38 -8.52
CA ILE A 86 -0.98 -5.21 -8.14
C ILE A 86 -0.86 -4.20 -9.25
N GLU A 87 -0.99 -2.93 -8.89
CA GLU A 87 -0.83 -1.79 -9.77
C GLU A 87 0.46 -1.02 -9.45
N VAL A 88 1.11 -0.49 -10.49
CA VAL A 88 2.24 0.43 -10.35
C VAL A 88 1.95 1.68 -11.15
N ASP A 89 1.89 2.84 -10.49
CA ASP A 89 1.48 4.09 -11.12
C ASP A 89 2.15 5.34 -10.50
N GLY A 90 1.54 6.51 -10.70
CA GLY A 90 2.10 7.80 -10.29
C GLY A 90 3.14 8.30 -11.29
N MET A 91 4.34 8.60 -10.81
CA MET A 91 5.45 9.12 -11.61
C MET A 91 6.18 8.02 -12.38
N VAL A 92 5.46 7.37 -13.29
CA VAL A 92 5.97 6.30 -14.18
C VAL A 92 5.72 6.62 -15.64
N ALA A 93 6.55 6.07 -16.53
CA ALA A 93 6.38 6.18 -17.97
C ALA A 93 5.25 5.27 -18.47
N THR A 94 5.14 4.06 -17.93
CA THR A 94 4.13 3.07 -18.31
C THR A 94 3.50 2.47 -17.04
N PRO A 95 2.29 2.89 -16.64
CA PRO A 95 1.57 2.27 -15.54
C PRO A 95 1.38 0.76 -15.78
N LEU A 96 1.54 -0.03 -14.73
CA LEU A 96 1.43 -1.49 -14.79
C LEU A 96 0.22 -1.97 -13.99
N ARG A 97 -0.38 -3.05 -14.47
CA ARG A 97 -1.36 -3.85 -13.75
C ARG A 97 -0.99 -5.32 -13.93
N ILE A 98 -0.61 -5.98 -12.85
CA ILE A 98 -0.02 -7.32 -12.86
C ILE A 98 -0.97 -8.25 -12.10
N ASP A 99 -1.58 -9.18 -12.83
CA ASP A 99 -2.39 -10.25 -12.25
C ASP A 99 -1.52 -11.42 -11.75
N HIS A 100 -2.17 -12.43 -11.16
CA HIS A 100 -1.51 -13.62 -10.65
C HIS A 100 -0.62 -14.34 -11.68
N ALA A 101 -1.07 -14.45 -12.94
CA ALA A 101 -0.33 -15.19 -13.96
C ALA A 101 0.95 -14.44 -14.35
N ALA A 102 0.85 -13.12 -14.54
CA ALA A 102 1.99 -12.26 -14.80
C ALA A 102 2.94 -12.20 -13.59
N TRP A 103 2.41 -12.12 -12.38
CA TRP A 103 3.17 -12.15 -11.12
C TRP A 103 4.01 -13.43 -10.99
N SER A 104 3.40 -14.58 -11.26
CA SER A 104 4.06 -15.90 -11.18
C SER A 104 5.20 -16.06 -12.18
N ALA A 105 5.19 -15.29 -13.28
CA ALA A 105 6.23 -15.30 -14.30
C ALA A 105 7.38 -14.31 -14.02
N LEU A 106 7.31 -13.53 -12.94
CA LEU A 106 8.37 -12.59 -12.55
C LEU A 106 9.58 -13.33 -11.98
N PRO A 107 10.80 -12.76 -12.12
CA PRO A 107 12.00 -13.28 -11.47
C PRO A 107 11.77 -13.48 -9.97
N ARG A 108 12.01 -14.71 -9.51
CA ARG A 108 11.82 -15.09 -8.11
C ARG A 108 13.02 -14.69 -7.28
N PHE A 109 12.75 -14.19 -6.09
CA PHE A 109 13.77 -13.81 -5.11
C PHE A 109 13.44 -14.46 -3.77
N GLU A 110 14.46 -15.06 -3.16
CA GLU A 110 14.39 -15.70 -1.85
C GLU A 110 15.39 -15.04 -0.91
N VAL A 111 14.97 -14.81 0.33
CA VAL A 111 15.80 -14.17 1.35
C VAL A 111 15.40 -14.65 2.73
N THR A 112 16.39 -14.94 3.57
CA THR A 112 16.18 -15.21 5.00
C THR A 112 16.75 -14.06 5.83
N VAL A 113 15.90 -13.41 6.63
CA VAL A 113 16.22 -12.17 7.36
C VAL A 113 15.47 -12.09 8.69
N ASP A 114 16.06 -11.38 9.65
CA ASP A 114 15.39 -11.02 10.90
C ASP A 114 14.21 -10.06 10.65
N PHE A 115 13.19 -10.16 11.50
CA PHE A 115 11.98 -9.33 11.45
C PHE A 115 11.75 -8.62 12.81
N PRO A 116 12.36 -7.43 13.02
CA PRO A 116 12.30 -6.70 14.29
C PRO A 116 11.04 -5.83 14.40
N CYS A 117 10.38 -5.88 15.55
CA CYS A 117 9.19 -5.09 15.84
C CYS A 117 9.49 -3.92 16.78
N VAL A 118 8.75 -2.83 16.61
CA VAL A 118 8.77 -1.67 17.50
C VAL A 118 8.40 -2.01 18.95
N GLU A 119 7.68 -3.12 19.17
CA GLU A 119 7.34 -3.64 20.50
C GLU A 119 8.53 -4.30 21.23
N GLY A 120 9.72 -4.32 20.62
CA GLY A 120 10.96 -4.79 21.24
C GLY A 120 11.26 -6.29 21.09
N TRP A 121 10.45 -7.02 20.32
CA TRP A 121 10.73 -8.41 19.95
C TRP A 121 11.25 -8.50 18.51
N THR A 122 12.02 -9.55 18.23
CA THR A 122 12.54 -9.87 16.90
C THR A 122 12.31 -11.35 16.62
N VAL A 123 11.73 -11.65 15.45
CA VAL A 123 11.72 -13.03 14.93
C VAL A 123 12.99 -13.19 14.09
N GLN A 124 13.82 -14.18 14.43
CA GLN A 124 15.10 -14.40 13.76
C GLN A 124 14.92 -15.32 12.55
N ASP A 125 15.81 -15.17 11.56
CA ASP A 125 15.97 -16.09 10.43
C ASP A 125 14.65 -16.43 9.70
N VAL A 126 13.83 -15.42 9.39
CA VAL A 126 12.53 -15.61 8.74
C VAL A 126 12.72 -15.83 7.23
N PRO A 127 12.35 -16.99 6.66
CA PRO A 127 12.49 -17.23 5.23
C PRO A 127 11.33 -16.63 4.44
N TRP A 128 11.65 -15.83 3.43
CA TRP A 128 10.68 -15.19 2.52
C TRP A 128 10.99 -15.56 1.07
N ALA A 129 9.93 -15.70 0.26
CA ALA A 129 10.06 -15.75 -1.19
C ALA A 129 9.00 -14.87 -1.87
N GLY A 130 9.34 -14.35 -3.04
CA GLY A 130 8.55 -13.32 -3.71
C GLY A 130 9.28 -12.68 -4.87
N VAL A 131 9.03 -11.39 -5.07
CA VAL A 131 9.62 -10.56 -6.12
C VAL A 131 10.25 -9.32 -5.50
N ARG A 132 11.37 -8.83 -6.05
CA ARG A 132 11.95 -7.56 -5.59
C ARG A 132 11.02 -6.38 -5.95
N PRO A 133 10.78 -5.40 -5.05
CA PRO A 133 9.98 -4.22 -5.39
C PRO A 133 10.52 -3.48 -6.61
N MET A 134 11.85 -3.40 -6.73
CA MET A 134 12.53 -2.76 -7.85
C MET A 134 12.27 -3.45 -9.19
N GLU A 135 11.93 -4.74 -9.22
CA GLU A 135 11.56 -5.41 -10.47
C GLU A 135 10.31 -4.78 -11.11
N LEU A 136 9.30 -4.49 -10.30
CA LEU A 136 8.05 -3.87 -10.74
C LEU A 136 8.27 -2.39 -11.07
N ILE A 137 8.97 -1.67 -10.19
CA ILE A 137 9.26 -0.25 -10.35
C ILE A 137 10.06 0.00 -11.63
N SER A 138 11.14 -0.75 -11.87
CA SER A 138 11.96 -0.59 -13.07
C SER A 138 11.20 -0.91 -14.36
N ARG A 139 10.31 -1.91 -14.35
CA ARG A 139 9.45 -2.23 -15.51
C ARG A 139 8.46 -1.11 -15.84
N ALA A 140 7.95 -0.39 -14.84
CA ALA A 140 7.06 0.74 -15.05
C ALA A 140 7.78 1.99 -15.61
N GLY A 141 9.11 2.02 -15.47
CA GLY A 141 9.96 3.12 -15.92
C GLY A 141 9.76 4.37 -15.06
N PRO A 142 10.38 4.47 -13.87
CA PRO A 142 10.19 5.61 -12.98
C PRO A 142 10.66 6.90 -13.67
N ALA A 143 9.90 7.98 -13.50
CA ALA A 143 10.32 9.29 -13.99
C ALA A 143 11.62 9.74 -13.29
N PRO A 144 12.49 10.52 -13.94
CA PRO A 144 13.76 10.95 -13.33
C PRO A 144 13.62 11.71 -12.00
N ALA A 145 12.47 12.35 -11.78
CA ALA A 145 12.16 13.09 -10.56
C ALA A 145 11.46 12.23 -9.48
N ALA A 146 11.11 10.97 -9.76
CA ALA A 146 10.53 10.08 -8.75
C ALA A 146 11.60 9.70 -7.72
N THR A 147 11.31 9.92 -6.45
CA THR A 147 12.25 9.70 -5.34
C THR A 147 11.70 8.75 -4.28
N HIS A 148 10.38 8.57 -4.21
CA HIS A 148 9.72 7.71 -3.24
C HIS A 148 8.68 6.81 -3.90
N ALA A 149 8.35 5.72 -3.21
CA ALA A 149 7.23 4.84 -3.53
C ALA A 149 6.29 4.71 -2.33
N ILE A 150 5.00 4.91 -2.58
CA ILE A 150 3.92 4.74 -1.62
C ILE A 150 3.32 3.35 -1.84
N PHE A 151 3.31 2.52 -0.80
CA PHE A 151 2.70 1.21 -0.80
C PHE A 151 1.32 1.28 -0.16
N HIS A 152 0.31 0.92 -0.93
CA HIS A 152 -1.08 0.91 -0.47
C HIS A 152 -1.54 -0.51 -0.19
N ALA A 153 -2.13 -0.73 0.99
CA ALA A 153 -2.80 -1.96 1.36
C ALA A 153 -4.21 -2.09 0.75
N TYR A 154 -4.78 -3.29 0.82
CA TYR A 154 -6.16 -3.59 0.43
C TYR A 154 -7.19 -2.85 1.29
N ASP A 155 -8.00 -1.98 0.64
CA ASP A 155 -9.16 -1.23 1.17
C ASP A 155 -9.04 -0.72 2.62
N GLY A 156 -7.82 -0.53 3.10
CA GLY A 156 -7.47 -0.33 4.49
C GLY A 156 -6.61 0.92 4.68
N PRO A 157 -6.52 1.43 5.92
CA PRO A 157 -5.78 2.65 6.21
C PRO A 157 -4.25 2.44 6.14
N TYR A 158 -3.75 1.21 6.06
CA TYR A 158 -2.30 0.97 6.07
C TYR A 158 -1.65 1.38 4.75
N VAL A 159 -1.00 2.52 4.81
CA VAL A 159 -0.13 3.07 3.76
C VAL A 159 1.22 3.38 4.37
N ASP A 160 2.28 3.18 3.59
CA ASP A 160 3.64 3.58 3.97
C ASP A 160 4.39 4.11 2.75
N CYS A 161 5.25 5.09 2.94
CA CYS A 161 6.04 5.70 1.87
C CYS A 161 7.53 5.56 2.19
N LEU A 162 8.28 5.06 1.21
CA LEU A 162 9.69 4.73 1.34
C LEU A 162 10.48 5.38 0.20
N PRO A 163 11.67 5.95 0.47
CA PRO A 163 12.62 6.32 -0.57
C PRO A 163 12.95 5.15 -1.49
N LEU A 164 13.06 5.41 -2.80
CA LEU A 164 13.45 4.39 -3.77
C LEU A 164 14.82 3.78 -3.47
N GLU A 165 15.72 4.54 -2.84
CA GLU A 165 17.04 4.06 -2.41
C GLU A 165 16.92 2.92 -1.38
N GLN A 166 16.01 3.01 -0.42
CA GLN A 166 15.78 1.94 0.57
C GLN A 166 15.22 0.67 -0.09
N LEU A 167 14.46 0.80 -1.19
CA LEU A 167 13.93 -0.34 -1.95
C LEU A 167 14.99 -1.01 -2.83
N GLN A 168 16.07 -0.32 -3.16
CA GLN A 168 17.22 -0.88 -3.88
C GLN A 168 18.12 -1.73 -2.99
N GLU A 169 17.90 -1.71 -1.68
CA GLU A 169 18.67 -2.52 -0.76
C GLU A 169 18.56 -4.03 -1.06
N PRO A 170 19.61 -4.83 -0.75
CA PRO A 170 19.71 -6.21 -1.21
C PRO A 170 18.59 -7.13 -0.75
N HIS A 171 17.87 -6.81 0.34
CA HIS A 171 16.95 -7.75 1.00
C HIS A 171 15.48 -7.33 0.99
N SER A 172 15.13 -6.18 0.38
CA SER A 172 13.74 -5.75 0.25
C SER A 172 12.96 -6.66 -0.71
N ILE A 173 11.77 -7.10 -0.30
CA ILE A 173 10.98 -8.10 -1.03
C ILE A 173 9.47 -7.82 -0.92
N LEU A 174 8.76 -8.00 -2.03
CA LEU A 174 7.31 -8.21 -2.04
C LEU A 174 7.07 -9.72 -1.94
N ALA A 175 6.81 -10.20 -0.73
CA ALA A 175 6.72 -11.61 -0.41
C ALA A 175 5.30 -12.14 -0.61
N ASP A 176 5.18 -13.27 -1.30
CA ASP A 176 3.95 -14.06 -1.45
C ASP A 176 4.06 -15.43 -0.74
N THR A 177 5.24 -15.72 -0.19
CA THR A 177 5.59 -16.98 0.45
C THR A 177 6.33 -16.68 1.75
N LEU A 178 5.93 -17.37 2.82
CA LEU A 178 6.57 -17.34 4.13
C LEU A 178 6.91 -18.77 4.52
N ASP A 179 8.19 -19.02 4.79
CA ASP A 179 8.65 -20.30 5.35
C ASP A 179 8.22 -21.52 4.50
N GLY A 180 8.33 -21.35 3.18
CA GLY A 180 8.04 -22.36 2.15
C GLY A 180 6.57 -22.59 1.84
N ASP A 181 5.64 -21.93 2.55
CA ASP A 181 4.20 -21.96 2.25
C ASP A 181 3.73 -20.61 1.72
N ARG A 182 2.54 -20.60 1.08
CA ARG A 182 1.86 -19.36 0.72
C ARG A 182 1.74 -18.45 1.93
N LEU A 183 1.99 -17.16 1.75
CA LEU A 183 1.91 -16.15 2.80
C LEU A 183 0.52 -16.17 3.45
N PRO A 184 0.42 -16.46 4.76
CA PRO A 184 -0.88 -16.49 5.42
C PRO A 184 -1.55 -15.11 5.43
N PRO A 185 -2.89 -15.04 5.30
CA PRO A 185 -3.63 -13.78 5.37
C PRO A 185 -3.33 -12.98 6.66
N ASP A 186 -3.24 -13.68 7.80
CA ASP A 186 -2.87 -13.09 9.10
C ASP A 186 -1.47 -12.45 9.12
N HIS A 187 -0.58 -12.81 8.20
CA HIS A 187 0.75 -12.21 8.05
C HIS A 187 0.84 -11.22 6.87
N GLY A 188 -0.27 -10.90 6.23
CA GLY A 188 -0.37 -9.90 5.16
C GLY A 188 -0.48 -10.51 3.76
N GLY A 189 -0.79 -11.80 3.65
CA GLY A 189 -1.09 -12.45 2.39
C GLY A 189 -2.32 -11.85 1.69
N PRO A 190 -2.38 -11.82 0.36
CA PRO A 190 -1.58 -12.66 -0.53
C PRO A 190 -0.16 -12.15 -0.80
N VAL A 191 0.09 -10.84 -0.72
CA VAL A 191 1.42 -10.24 -0.87
C VAL A 191 1.65 -9.15 0.16
N ARG A 192 2.83 -9.15 0.78
CA ARG A 192 3.29 -8.07 1.67
C ARG A 192 4.62 -7.49 1.22
N LEU A 193 4.89 -6.25 1.58
CA LEU A 193 6.23 -5.71 1.60
C LEU A 193 6.98 -6.20 2.85
N VAL A 194 8.27 -6.48 2.70
CA VAL A 194 9.24 -6.69 3.77
C VAL A 194 10.48 -5.85 3.46
N VAL A 195 10.84 -4.96 4.40
CA VAL A 195 12.02 -4.08 4.32
C VAL A 195 12.88 -4.34 5.54
N PRO A 196 13.86 -5.27 5.47
CA PRO A 196 14.55 -5.76 6.66
C PRO A 196 15.36 -4.68 7.39
N SER A 197 15.87 -3.67 6.68
CA SER A 197 16.61 -2.55 7.25
C SER A 197 15.74 -1.58 8.05
N GLN A 198 14.43 -1.81 8.13
CA GLN A 198 13.47 -0.97 8.83
C GLN A 198 12.67 -1.78 9.85
N LEU A 199 12.13 -1.10 10.88
CA LEU A 199 11.19 -1.74 11.80
C LEU A 199 9.96 -2.27 11.06
N ALA A 200 9.39 -3.38 11.55
CA ALA A 200 8.32 -4.14 10.93
C ALA A 200 7.09 -3.33 10.49
N TYR A 201 6.82 -2.17 11.11
CA TYR A 201 5.69 -1.32 10.73
C TYR A 201 5.90 -0.56 9.40
N LYS A 202 7.12 -0.57 8.85
CA LYS A 202 7.42 -0.11 7.49
C LYS A 202 7.18 -1.19 6.42
N SER A 203 6.93 -2.43 6.85
CA SER A 203 6.70 -3.60 5.98
C SER A 203 5.20 -3.80 5.75
N VAL A 204 4.61 -3.04 4.82
CA VAL A 204 3.17 -2.99 4.52
C VAL A 204 2.57 -4.36 4.21
N ARG A 205 1.40 -4.65 4.75
CA ARG A 205 0.63 -5.87 4.51
C ARG A 205 -0.38 -5.67 3.39
N PHE A 206 -0.79 -6.75 2.71
CA PHE A 206 -1.87 -6.71 1.71
C PHE A 206 -1.61 -5.73 0.54
N VAL A 207 -0.37 -5.64 0.08
CA VAL A 207 0.03 -4.62 -0.91
C VAL A 207 -0.71 -4.85 -2.22
N ARG A 208 -1.32 -3.80 -2.77
CA ARG A 208 -2.04 -3.83 -4.07
C ARG A 208 -1.66 -2.71 -5.03
N ARG A 209 -0.98 -1.67 -4.55
CA ARG A 209 -0.58 -0.54 -5.39
C ARG A 209 0.73 0.05 -4.90
N ILE A 210 1.60 0.34 -5.86
CA ILE A 210 2.87 1.05 -5.67
C ILE A 210 2.77 2.35 -6.47
N GLU A 211 2.65 3.48 -5.78
CA GLU A 211 2.52 4.79 -6.39
C GLU A 211 3.83 5.56 -6.24
N LEU A 212 4.41 6.00 -7.36
CA LEU A 212 5.68 6.74 -7.37
C LEU A 212 5.44 8.24 -7.30
N THR A 213 6.25 8.92 -6.50
CA THR A 213 6.13 10.36 -6.20
C THR A 213 7.51 11.02 -6.05
N ASP A 214 7.57 12.35 -6.06
CA ASP A 214 8.80 13.15 -5.94
C ASP A 214 9.12 13.57 -4.51
N GLY A 215 8.29 13.19 -3.54
CA GLY A 215 8.50 13.52 -2.13
C GLY A 215 7.79 12.57 -1.17
N MET A 216 8.24 12.61 0.08
CA MET A 216 7.67 11.80 1.16
C MET A 216 6.21 12.16 1.44
N VAL A 217 5.40 11.14 1.73
CA VAL A 217 3.99 11.26 2.15
C VAL A 217 3.85 10.50 3.46
N GLU A 218 3.32 11.15 4.51
CA GLU A 218 3.09 10.48 5.79
C GLU A 218 2.15 9.28 5.61
N GLY A 219 2.57 8.13 6.14
CA GLY A 219 1.79 6.91 6.16
C GLY A 219 0.99 6.75 7.44
N TYR A 220 0.40 5.57 7.61
CA TYR A 220 -0.48 5.27 8.74
C TYR A 220 0.19 5.48 10.11
N TRP A 221 1.43 5.04 10.25
CA TRP A 221 2.15 5.08 11.51
C TRP A 221 2.77 6.45 11.78
N GLU A 222 3.22 7.15 10.73
CA GLU A 222 3.75 8.51 10.80
C GLU A 222 2.70 9.50 11.31
N GLU A 223 1.47 9.40 10.80
CA GLU A 223 0.31 10.17 11.30
C GLU A 223 0.05 9.96 12.80
N ARG A 224 0.56 8.86 13.37
CA ARG A 224 0.40 8.49 14.79
C ARG A 224 1.67 8.74 15.60
N GLY A 225 2.63 9.47 15.05
CA GLY A 225 3.84 9.92 15.73
C GLY A 225 5.00 8.93 15.69
N TYR A 226 4.92 7.90 14.84
CA TYR A 226 6.07 7.02 14.59
C TYR A 226 7.03 7.68 13.59
N PRO A 227 8.34 7.42 13.68
CA PRO A 227 9.32 7.94 12.71
C PRO A 227 9.07 7.50 11.27
N ALA A 228 9.25 8.40 10.31
CA ALA A 228 9.22 8.06 8.88
C ALA A 228 10.39 7.16 8.45
N ASP A 229 11.56 7.36 9.07
CA ASP A 229 12.73 6.48 8.94
C ASP A 229 12.98 5.77 10.27
N ALA A 230 13.03 4.44 10.22
CA ALA A 230 12.98 3.55 11.37
C ALA A 230 14.05 2.45 11.29
N PRO A 231 15.32 2.82 11.11
CA PRO A 231 16.37 1.89 10.72
C PRO A 231 16.66 0.87 11.81
N VAL A 232 17.00 -0.35 11.38
CA VAL A 232 17.44 -1.45 12.24
C VAL A 232 18.69 -2.10 11.69
N THR A 233 19.56 -2.56 12.59
CA THR A 233 20.73 -3.35 12.20
C THR A 233 20.30 -4.78 11.94
N VAL A 234 20.25 -5.17 10.68
CA VAL A 234 19.98 -6.55 10.27
C VAL A 234 21.26 -7.38 10.41
N ARG A 235 21.21 -8.53 11.08
CA ARG A 235 22.27 -9.53 10.95
C ARG A 235 22.16 -10.15 9.57
N GLY A 236 23.25 -10.08 8.79
CA GLY A 236 23.24 -10.31 7.34
C GLY A 236 22.42 -11.51 6.89
N GLY A 237 21.47 -11.27 5.97
CA GLY A 237 20.67 -12.32 5.34
C GLY A 237 21.44 -13.04 4.24
N THR A 238 21.15 -14.32 4.04
CA THR A 238 21.61 -15.06 2.86
C THR A 238 20.55 -14.93 1.77
N GLY A 239 20.82 -14.09 0.75
CA GLY A 239 19.98 -13.96 -0.42
C GLY A 239 20.60 -14.69 -1.61
N SER A 240 19.89 -15.65 -2.20
CA SER A 240 20.31 -16.31 -3.44
C SER A 240 19.38 -15.84 -4.56
N GLY A 241 19.89 -15.03 -5.48
CA GLY A 241 19.16 -14.73 -6.72
C GLY A 241 19.25 -15.94 -7.64
N VAL A 242 18.17 -16.68 -7.83
CA VAL A 242 18.12 -17.74 -8.84
C VAL A 242 17.87 -17.06 -10.18
N GLY A 243 18.95 -16.62 -10.82
CA GLY A 243 18.90 -16.13 -12.20
C GLY A 243 18.86 -17.31 -13.17
N SER A 244 17.78 -17.44 -13.92
CA SER A 244 17.71 -18.06 -15.26
C SER A 244 16.41 -17.66 -15.94
#